data_AF-A0A1H3B2B6-F1
#
_entry.id   AF-A0A1H3B2B6-F1
#
_cell.length_a   1.000
_cell.length_b   1.000
_cell.length_c   1.000
_cell.angle_alpha   90.00
_cell.angle_beta   90.00
_cell.angle_gamma   90.00
#
_symmetry.space_group_name_H-M   'P 1'
#
loop_
_entity.id
_entity.type
_entity.pdbx_description
1 polymer ?
#
loop_
_entity_poly.entity_id
_entity_poly.type
_entity_poly.pdbx_seq_one_letter_code
_entity_poly.pdbx_strand_id
1 'polypeptide(L)'
;MTTNTDNHFVAQSVHDLGSALWFGGAVMGIAGVNKSGQDLSQGLDRIRVAGSAWSRFQPAQFGGIAATLLAGLRLTQVGGRRIALQQGFGTVGALKAGLAVAGAGATAYAAYSGNKIGKAAEEAARRGEQVEVKDATLPIAGTPPEVAKWQRRQRVTQFVVPTLAGANIVCNSWLVQSYRVGATAKGVLRRLLPD
;
A
#
# COMPACT_ATOMS: atom_id res chain seq x y z
N MET A 1 2.46 39.53 -6.35
CA MET A 1 3.31 38.83 -5.36
C MET A 1 2.92 37.36 -5.33
N THR A 2 3.60 36.51 -6.08
CA THR A 2 3.45 35.06 -5.96
C THR A 2 4.25 34.62 -4.73
N THR A 3 3.56 34.33 -3.64
CA THR A 3 4.17 33.77 -2.43
C THR A 3 4.64 32.34 -2.74
N ASN A 4 5.85 32.26 -3.29
CA ASN A 4 6.59 31.03 -3.52
C ASN A 4 7.10 30.51 -2.18
N THR A 5 6.17 30.11 -1.32
CA THR A 5 6.52 29.41 -0.10
C THR A 5 6.92 28.00 -0.54
N ASP A 6 8.18 27.64 -0.35
CA ASP A 6 8.72 26.26 -0.37
C ASP A 6 8.04 25.39 0.73
N ASN A 7 6.72 25.53 0.92
CA ASN A 7 5.97 24.83 1.93
C ASN A 7 5.45 23.51 1.36
N HIS A 8 6.21 22.46 1.60
CA HIS A 8 5.91 21.11 1.16
C HIS A 8 5.00 20.36 2.15
N PHE A 9 4.64 20.99 3.27
CA PHE A 9 3.95 20.34 4.39
C PHE A 9 2.66 19.64 3.99
N VAL A 10 1.78 20.30 3.22
CA VAL A 10 0.49 19.73 2.84
C VAL A 10 0.68 18.51 1.96
N ALA A 11 1.49 18.62 0.91
CA ALA A 11 1.77 17.51 0.00
C ALA A 11 2.48 16.36 0.75
N GLN A 12 3.47 16.67 1.60
CA GLN A 12 4.14 15.67 2.42
C GLN A 12 3.18 14.96 3.39
N SER A 13 2.28 15.70 4.04
CA SER A 13 1.30 15.13 4.97
C SER A 13 0.32 14.20 4.24
N VAL A 14 -0.19 14.62 3.08
CA VAL A 14 -1.08 13.79 2.25
C VAL A 14 -0.34 12.53 1.78
N HIS A 15 0.91 12.66 1.35
CA HIS A 15 1.75 11.53 0.97
C HIS A 15 1.93 10.53 2.13
N ASP A 16 2.29 11.03 3.31
CA ASP A 16 2.64 10.19 4.45
C ASP A 16 1.41 9.52 5.08
N LEU A 17 0.27 10.22 5.17
CA LEU A 17 -1.00 9.64 5.59
C LEU A 17 -1.48 8.57 4.59
N GLY A 18 -1.37 8.85 3.29
CA GLY A 18 -1.68 7.87 2.24
C GLY A 18 -0.81 6.62 2.34
N SER A 19 0.50 6.80 2.55
CA SER A 19 1.47 5.71 2.66
C SER A 19 1.21 4.87 3.90
N ALA A 20 0.90 5.52 5.03
CA ALA A 20 0.57 4.86 6.29
C ALA A 20 -0.73 4.05 6.18
N LEU A 21 -1.78 4.61 5.57
CA LEU A 21 -3.04 3.90 5.34
C LEU A 21 -2.83 2.68 4.44
N TRP A 22 -2.05 2.83 3.37
CA TRP A 22 -1.76 1.75 2.44
C TRP A 22 -0.95 0.62 3.10
N PHE A 23 0.20 0.95 3.73
CA PHE A 23 1.05 -0.03 4.40
C PHE A 23 0.34 -0.68 5.59
N GLY A 24 -0.24 0.13 6.48
CA GLY A 24 -0.94 -0.33 7.67
C GLY A 24 -2.14 -1.21 7.31
N GLY A 25 -2.91 -0.82 6.31
CA GLY A 25 -4.01 -1.63 5.77
C GLY A 25 -3.55 -2.97 5.19
N ALA A 26 -2.43 -2.99 4.46
CA ALA A 26 -1.86 -4.23 3.93
C ALA A 26 -1.38 -5.18 5.05
N VAL A 27 -0.69 -4.65 6.06
CA VAL A 27 -0.22 -5.43 7.22
C VAL A 27 -1.40 -5.96 8.03
N MET A 28 -2.38 -5.11 8.35
CA MET A 28 -3.61 -5.49 9.04
C MET A 28 -4.34 -6.58 8.26
N GLY A 29 -4.41 -6.46 6.93
CA GLY A 29 -5.03 -7.45 6.07
C GLY A 29 -4.48 -8.87 6.26
N ILE A 30 -3.16 -9.00 6.42
CA ILE A 30 -2.48 -10.29 6.61
C ILE A 30 -2.60 -10.77 8.06
N ALA A 31 -2.38 -9.87 9.01
CA ALA A 31 -2.28 -10.22 10.43
C ALA A 31 -3.65 -10.40 11.08
N GLY A 32 -4.63 -9.60 10.68
CA GLY A 32 -6.01 -9.59 11.16
C GLY A 32 -6.96 -10.25 10.17
N VAL A 33 -7.44 -9.50 9.17
CA VAL A 33 -8.58 -9.89 8.31
C VAL A 33 -8.48 -11.30 7.75
N ASN A 34 -7.34 -11.65 7.15
CA ASN A 34 -7.20 -12.96 6.53
C ASN A 34 -7.13 -14.09 7.57
N LYS A 35 -6.58 -13.85 8.75
CA LYS A 35 -6.45 -14.86 9.81
C LYS A 35 -7.70 -15.02 10.65
N SER A 36 -8.47 -13.96 10.88
CA SER A 36 -9.71 -14.01 11.69
C SER A 36 -10.74 -15.00 11.17
N GLY A 37 -10.69 -15.37 9.88
CA GLY A 37 -11.52 -16.44 9.34
C GLY A 37 -11.27 -17.82 9.97
N GLN A 38 -10.11 -18.06 10.59
CA GLN A 38 -9.80 -19.35 11.22
C GLN A 38 -10.73 -19.69 12.38
N ASP A 39 -11.35 -18.68 13.01
CA ASP A 39 -12.28 -18.85 14.12
C ASP A 39 -13.68 -19.30 13.65
N LEU A 40 -13.94 -19.28 12.34
CA LEU A 40 -15.21 -19.70 11.76
C LEU A 40 -15.20 -21.20 11.43
N SER A 41 -16.32 -21.88 11.65
CA SER A 41 -16.46 -23.32 11.39
C SER A 41 -16.57 -23.66 9.90
N GLN A 42 -17.19 -22.79 9.10
CA GLN A 42 -17.47 -23.02 7.68
C GLN A 42 -16.44 -22.35 6.79
N GLY A 43 -15.78 -23.11 5.90
CA GLY A 43 -14.75 -22.59 4.99
C GLY A 43 -15.25 -21.49 4.04
N LEU A 44 -16.49 -21.61 3.56
CA LEU A 44 -17.13 -20.58 2.74
C LEU A 44 -17.28 -19.26 3.50
N ASP A 45 -17.64 -19.30 4.78
CA ASP A 45 -17.80 -18.09 5.60
C ASP A 45 -16.44 -17.42 5.87
N ARG A 46 -15.35 -18.19 5.95
CA ARG A 46 -13.97 -17.63 6.01
C ARG A 46 -13.67 -16.73 4.82
N ILE A 47 -14.07 -17.16 3.62
CA ILE A 47 -13.88 -16.39 2.37
C ILE A 47 -14.83 -15.19 2.34
N ARG A 48 -16.11 -15.37 2.69
CA ARG A 48 -17.12 -14.30 2.69
C ARG A 48 -16.78 -13.18 3.65
N VAL A 49 -16.40 -13.50 4.90
CA VAL A 49 -16.04 -12.50 5.92
C VAL A 49 -14.81 -11.72 5.50
N ALA A 50 -13.76 -12.39 5.03
CA ALA A 50 -12.56 -11.72 4.53
C ALA A 50 -12.89 -10.82 3.31
N GLY A 51 -13.65 -11.33 2.34
CA GLY A 51 -14.09 -10.55 1.17
C GLY A 51 -14.93 -9.34 1.55
N SER A 52 -15.81 -9.49 2.54
CA SER A 52 -16.67 -8.44 3.10
C SER A 52 -15.85 -7.33 3.80
N ALA A 53 -14.80 -7.70 4.54
CA ALA A 53 -13.89 -6.74 5.15
C ALA A 53 -13.08 -5.98 4.08
N TRP A 54 -12.52 -6.71 3.10
CA TRP A 54 -11.74 -6.10 2.02
C TRP A 54 -12.58 -5.19 1.13
N SER A 55 -13.83 -5.54 0.80
CA SER A 55 -14.67 -4.68 -0.04
C SER A 55 -14.98 -3.33 0.60
N ARG A 56 -15.07 -3.28 1.93
CA ARG A 56 -15.24 -2.03 2.70
C ARG A 56 -13.96 -1.22 2.81
N PHE A 57 -12.81 -1.89 2.91
CA PHE A 57 -11.53 -1.22 3.10
C PHE A 57 -10.86 -0.78 1.79
N GLN A 58 -11.08 -1.50 0.68
CA GLN A 58 -10.44 -1.23 -0.61
C GLN A 58 -10.59 0.22 -1.10
N PRO A 59 -11.77 0.89 -1.00
CA PRO A 59 -11.88 2.29 -1.39
C PRO A 59 -10.91 3.20 -0.63
N ALA A 60 -10.78 3.01 0.68
CA ALA A 60 -9.82 3.75 1.50
C ALA A 60 -8.37 3.40 1.12
N GLN A 61 -8.06 2.12 0.88
CA GLN A 61 -6.72 1.68 0.47
C GLN A 61 -6.31 2.29 -0.88
N PHE A 62 -7.17 2.24 -1.89
CA PHE A 62 -6.91 2.87 -3.19
C PHE A 62 -6.84 4.40 -3.10
N GLY A 63 -7.66 5.01 -2.22
CA GLY A 63 -7.53 6.42 -1.88
C GLY A 63 -6.16 6.76 -1.30
N GLY A 64 -5.65 5.94 -0.37
CA GLY A 64 -4.32 6.08 0.21
C GLY A 64 -3.18 5.92 -0.81
N ILE A 65 -3.30 4.95 -1.72
CA ILE A 65 -2.36 4.77 -2.84
C ILE A 65 -2.36 5.99 -3.74
N ALA A 66 -3.54 6.48 -4.15
CA ALA A 66 -3.67 7.65 -5.00
C ALA A 66 -3.09 8.90 -4.32
N ALA A 67 -3.39 9.12 -3.04
CA ALA A 67 -2.82 10.20 -2.23
C ALA A 67 -1.29 10.13 -2.21
N THR A 68 -0.73 8.94 -1.96
CA THR A 68 0.72 8.70 -1.97
C THR A 68 1.35 9.07 -3.31
N LEU A 69 0.80 8.54 -4.41
CA LEU A 69 1.35 8.73 -5.76
C LEU A 69 1.24 10.18 -6.23
N LEU A 70 0.06 10.79 -6.10
CA LEU A 70 -0.19 12.15 -6.59
C LEU A 70 0.57 13.19 -5.77
N ALA A 71 0.60 13.04 -4.45
CA ALA A 71 1.37 13.93 -3.61
C ALA A 71 2.89 13.73 -3.81
N GLY A 72 3.34 12.48 -4.00
CA GLY A 72 4.73 12.18 -4.36
C GLY A 72 5.16 12.80 -5.69
N LEU A 73 4.30 12.75 -6.70
CA LEU A 73 4.52 13.43 -7.98
C LEU A 73 4.61 14.95 -7.80
N ARG A 74 3.71 15.53 -6.99
CA ARG A 74 3.77 16.97 -6.70
C ARG A 74 5.06 17.37 -5.99
N LEU A 75 5.47 16.64 -4.95
CA LEU A 75 6.74 16.87 -4.24
C LEU A 75 7.94 16.81 -5.21
N THR A 76 7.91 15.88 -6.16
CA THR A 76 8.95 15.75 -7.19
C THR A 76 8.94 16.94 -8.16
N GLN A 77 7.76 17.44 -8.56
CA GLN A 77 7.68 18.60 -9.45
C GLN A 77 8.17 19.90 -8.81
N VAL A 78 7.87 20.13 -7.53
CA VAL A 78 8.24 21.38 -6.84
C VAL A 78 9.65 21.35 -6.24
N GLY A 79 10.12 20.18 -5.78
CA GLY A 79 11.42 20.02 -5.10
C GLY A 79 12.47 19.21 -5.87
N GLY A 80 12.06 18.52 -6.95
CA GLY A 80 12.90 17.50 -7.61
C GLY A 80 14.16 18.04 -8.27
N ARG A 81 14.18 19.30 -8.69
CA ARG A 81 15.38 19.91 -9.29
C ARG A 81 16.54 20.04 -8.30
N ARG A 82 16.27 20.21 -7.00
CA ARG A 82 17.30 20.23 -5.93
C ARG A 82 17.77 18.81 -5.59
N ILE A 83 16.85 17.86 -5.55
CA ILE A 83 17.11 16.43 -5.31
C ILE A 83 17.94 15.82 -6.44
N ALA A 84 17.66 16.17 -7.70
CA ALA A 84 18.38 15.66 -8.87
C ALA A 84 19.85 16.13 -8.93
N LEU A 85 20.18 17.25 -8.30
CA LEU A 85 21.54 17.78 -8.24
C LEU A 85 22.38 17.17 -7.10
N GLN A 86 21.76 16.42 -6.17
CA GLN A 86 22.46 15.76 -5.07
C GLN A 86 22.78 14.30 -5.42
N GLN A 87 24.04 13.89 -5.23
CA GLN A 87 24.45 12.50 -5.48
C GLN A 87 23.62 11.52 -4.64
N GLY A 88 23.15 10.44 -5.27
CA GLY A 88 22.33 9.39 -4.64
C GLY A 88 20.84 9.72 -4.51
N PHE A 89 20.46 11.00 -4.40
CA PHE A 89 19.07 11.42 -4.19
C PHE A 89 18.14 11.17 -5.38
N GLY A 90 18.64 11.38 -6.61
CA GLY A 90 17.91 11.01 -7.82
C GLY A 90 17.65 9.51 -7.94
N THR A 91 18.64 8.67 -7.62
CA THR A 91 18.53 7.20 -7.68
C THR A 91 17.51 6.66 -6.68
N VAL A 92 17.56 7.13 -5.42
CA VAL A 92 16.57 6.72 -4.41
C VAL A 92 15.18 7.25 -4.75
N GLY A 93 15.07 8.44 -5.35
CA GLY A 93 13.82 8.97 -5.89
C GLY A 93 13.20 8.07 -6.96
N ALA A 94 14.01 7.64 -7.94
CA ALA A 94 13.58 6.71 -8.98
C ALA A 94 13.18 5.34 -8.40
N LEU A 95 13.96 4.82 -7.45
CA LEU A 95 13.63 3.58 -6.74
C LEU A 95 12.28 3.70 -6.00
N LYS A 96 12.06 4.79 -5.26
CA LYS A 96 10.79 5.05 -4.57
C LYS A 96 9.62 5.07 -5.56
N ALA A 97 9.76 5.75 -6.69
CA ALA A 97 8.72 5.81 -7.71
C ALA A 97 8.42 4.41 -8.28
N GLY A 98 9.46 3.64 -8.60
CA GLY A 98 9.31 2.25 -9.05
C GLY A 98 8.60 1.36 -8.03
N LEU A 99 8.99 1.45 -6.75
CA LEU A 99 8.33 0.74 -5.65
C LEU A 99 6.86 1.15 -5.50
N ALA A 100 6.53 2.43 -5.68
CA ALA A 100 5.16 2.94 -5.60
C ALA A 100 4.27 2.32 -6.69
N VAL A 101 4.74 2.35 -7.94
CA VAL A 101 4.01 1.79 -9.09
C VAL A 101 3.88 0.28 -8.98
N ALA A 102 4.97 -0.42 -8.65
CA ALA A 102 4.95 -1.87 -8.45
C ALA A 102 4.01 -2.26 -7.31
N GLY A 103 4.03 -1.53 -6.19
CA GLY A 103 3.15 -1.78 -5.06
C GLY A 103 1.68 -1.51 -5.39
N ALA A 104 1.38 -0.44 -6.13
CA ALA A 104 0.02 -0.17 -6.60
C ALA A 104 -0.50 -1.29 -7.51
N GLY A 105 0.33 -1.75 -8.44
CA GLY A 105 0.02 -2.90 -9.31
C GLY A 105 -0.19 -4.20 -8.52
N ALA A 106 0.68 -4.49 -7.55
CA ALA A 106 0.53 -5.64 -6.66
C ALA A 106 -0.76 -5.57 -5.84
N THR A 107 -1.15 -4.37 -5.38
CA THR A 107 -2.41 -4.17 -4.64
C THR A 107 -3.63 -4.40 -5.53
N ALA A 108 -3.61 -3.88 -6.76
CA ALA A 108 -4.66 -4.13 -7.74
C ALA A 108 -4.79 -5.63 -8.08
N TYR A 109 -3.67 -6.34 -8.23
CA TYR A 109 -3.68 -7.78 -8.46
C TYR A 109 -4.20 -8.58 -7.26
N ALA A 110 -3.88 -8.14 -6.03
CA ALA A 110 -4.43 -8.73 -4.81
C ALA A 110 -5.95 -8.52 -4.71
N ALA A 111 -6.45 -7.34 -5.07
CA ALA A 111 -7.88 -7.07 -5.12
C ALA A 111 -8.59 -7.97 -6.16
N TYR A 112 -8.00 -8.08 -7.36
CA TYR A 112 -8.51 -8.94 -8.41
C TYR A 112 -8.54 -10.42 -8.01
N SER A 113 -7.45 -10.92 -7.43
CA SER A 113 -7.33 -12.31 -6.99
C SER A 113 -8.30 -12.62 -5.85
N GLY A 114 -8.47 -11.71 -4.88
CA GLY A 114 -9.50 -11.83 -3.83
C GLY A 114 -10.92 -11.95 -4.39
N ASN A 115 -11.27 -11.13 -5.38
CA ASN A 115 -12.57 -11.22 -6.06
C ASN A 115 -12.76 -12.55 -6.80
N LYS A 116 -11.69 -13.10 -7.39
CA LYS A 116 -11.73 -14.41 -8.04
C LYS A 116 -11.91 -15.56 -7.05
N ILE A 117 -11.26 -15.50 -5.88
CA ILE A 117 -11.48 -16.47 -4.78
C ILE A 117 -12.96 -16.46 -4.37
N GLY A 118 -13.54 -15.29 -4.12
CA GLY A 118 -14.95 -15.17 -3.72
C GLY A 118 -15.90 -15.74 -4.77
N LYS A 119 -15.73 -15.38 -6.05
CA LYS A 119 -16.57 -15.91 -7.14
C LYS A 119 -16.45 -17.43 -7.29
N ALA A 120 -15.23 -17.97 -7.29
CA ALA A 120 -14.99 -19.39 -7.41
C ALA A 120 -15.58 -20.18 -6.24
N ALA A 121 -15.52 -19.64 -5.02
CA ALA A 121 -16.11 -20.25 -3.83
C ALA A 121 -17.65 -20.29 -3.89
N GLU A 122 -18.29 -19.20 -4.30
CA GLU A 122 -19.76 -19.17 -4.48
C GLU A 122 -20.22 -20.08 -5.63
N GLU A 123 -19.44 -20.21 -6.69
CA GLU A 123 -19.73 -21.16 -7.77
C GLU A 123 -19.61 -22.62 -7.30
N ALA A 124 -18.57 -22.97 -6.55
CA ALA A 124 -18.41 -24.29 -5.97
C ALA A 124 -19.58 -24.63 -5.01
N ALA A 125 -19.93 -23.71 -4.11
CA ALA A 125 -21.05 -23.87 -3.20
C ALA A 125 -22.39 -24.07 -3.95
N ARG A 126 -22.63 -23.33 -5.03
CA ARG A 126 -23.84 -23.49 -5.88
C ARG A 126 -23.90 -24.84 -6.60
N ARG A 127 -22.76 -25.47 -6.86
CA ARG A 127 -22.68 -26.84 -7.41
C ARG A 127 -22.80 -27.93 -6.34
N GLY A 128 -22.98 -27.56 -5.08
CA GLY A 128 -23.02 -28.49 -3.95
C GLY A 128 -21.65 -29.00 -3.50
N GLU A 129 -20.56 -28.41 -3.98
CA GLU A 129 -19.21 -28.73 -3.51
C GLU A 129 -18.99 -28.13 -2.11
N GLN A 130 -18.39 -28.91 -1.21
CA GLN A 130 -17.95 -28.38 0.07
C GLN A 130 -16.73 -27.48 -0.13
N VAL A 131 -16.81 -26.24 0.34
CA VAL A 131 -15.72 -25.26 0.27
C VAL A 131 -14.96 -25.29 1.59
N GLU A 132 -13.86 -26.04 1.64
CA GLU A 132 -12.96 -26.01 2.79
C GLU A 132 -11.70 -25.21 2.49
N VAL A 133 -11.31 -24.32 3.40
CA VAL A 133 -10.07 -23.54 3.32
C VAL A 133 -9.52 -23.33 4.73
N LYS A 134 -8.19 -23.23 4.88
CA LYS A 134 -7.60 -22.89 6.19
C LYS A 134 -7.89 -21.44 6.55
N ASP A 135 -7.67 -20.54 5.60
CA ASP A 135 -8.00 -19.12 5.72
C ASP A 135 -8.31 -18.52 4.34
N ALA A 136 -8.48 -17.20 4.25
CA ALA A 136 -8.81 -16.51 3.00
C ALA A 136 -7.78 -16.74 1.87
N THR A 137 -6.55 -17.14 2.19
CA THR A 137 -5.40 -17.25 1.29
C THR A 137 -4.70 -18.61 1.31
N LEU A 138 -5.06 -19.49 2.24
CA LEU A 138 -4.43 -20.79 2.43
C LEU A 138 -5.38 -21.94 2.07
N PRO A 139 -5.12 -22.64 0.95
CA PRO A 139 -5.88 -23.83 0.59
C PRO A 139 -5.47 -25.04 1.44
N ILE A 140 -6.36 -26.03 1.51
CA ILE A 140 -6.15 -27.35 2.09
C ILE A 140 -6.58 -28.44 1.09
N ALA A 141 -6.48 -29.72 1.47
CA ALA A 141 -6.80 -30.84 0.60
C ALA A 141 -8.24 -30.81 0.06
N GLY A 142 -9.21 -30.37 0.88
CA GLY A 142 -10.61 -30.21 0.50
C GLY A 142 -10.95 -28.92 -0.25
N THR A 143 -9.97 -28.07 -0.59
CA THR A 143 -10.25 -26.81 -1.30
C THR A 143 -10.52 -27.05 -2.78
N PRO A 144 -11.63 -26.53 -3.35
CA PRO A 144 -11.90 -26.62 -4.78
C PRO A 144 -10.73 -26.09 -5.63
N PRO A 145 -10.37 -26.74 -6.76
CA PRO A 145 -9.15 -26.42 -7.50
C PRO A 145 -9.02 -24.96 -7.95
N GLU A 146 -10.12 -24.35 -8.42
CA GLU A 146 -10.13 -22.94 -8.84
C GLU A 146 -9.93 -21.98 -7.65
N VAL A 147 -10.56 -22.26 -6.50
CA VAL A 147 -10.34 -21.49 -5.25
C VAL A 147 -8.87 -21.60 -4.83
N ALA A 148 -8.33 -22.82 -4.80
CA ALA A 148 -6.94 -23.06 -4.40
C ALA A 148 -5.93 -22.33 -5.31
N LYS A 149 -6.18 -22.29 -6.62
CA LYS A 149 -5.35 -21.57 -7.59
C LYS A 149 -5.27 -20.09 -7.28
N TRP A 150 -6.41 -19.43 -7.04
CA TRP A 150 -6.41 -18.00 -6.74
C TRP A 150 -5.90 -17.69 -5.32
N GLN A 151 -6.15 -18.56 -4.34
CA GLN A 151 -5.58 -18.42 -3.00
C GLN A 151 -4.05 -18.44 -3.02
N ARG A 152 -3.43 -19.36 -3.79
CA ARG A 152 -1.96 -19.38 -3.95
C ARG A 152 -1.42 -18.09 -4.56
N ARG A 153 -2.10 -17.52 -5.55
CA ARG A 153 -1.74 -16.22 -6.16
C ARG A 153 -1.86 -15.08 -5.16
N GLN A 154 -2.98 -15.03 -4.44
CA GLN A 154 -3.24 -14.05 -3.39
C GLN A 154 -2.19 -14.12 -2.27
N ARG A 155 -1.75 -15.33 -1.91
CA ARG A 155 -0.75 -15.58 -0.88
C ARG A 155 0.60 -14.94 -1.20
N VAL A 156 0.98 -14.86 -2.47
CA VAL A 156 2.20 -14.14 -2.87
C VAL A 156 1.99 -12.65 -2.68
N THR A 157 0.93 -12.10 -3.24
CA THR A 157 0.69 -10.65 -3.19
C THR A 157 0.45 -10.12 -1.78
N GLN A 158 -0.06 -10.95 -0.87
CA GLN A 158 -0.24 -10.54 0.51
C GLN A 158 1.09 -10.10 1.14
N PHE A 159 2.23 -10.68 0.78
CA PHE A 159 3.53 -10.28 1.32
C PHE A 159 4.23 -9.23 0.45
N VAL A 160 4.02 -9.29 -0.87
CA VAL A 160 4.60 -8.32 -1.80
C VAL A 160 4.08 -6.91 -1.52
N VAL A 161 2.78 -6.73 -1.33
CA VAL A 161 2.18 -5.41 -1.10
C VAL A 161 2.76 -4.66 0.11
N PRO A 162 2.74 -5.21 1.35
CA PRO A 162 3.30 -4.50 2.50
C PRO A 162 4.82 -4.32 2.39
N THR A 163 5.53 -5.24 1.72
CA THR A 163 6.97 -5.10 1.50
C THR A 163 7.28 -3.91 0.60
N LEU A 164 6.57 -3.77 -0.53
CA LEU A 164 6.75 -2.66 -1.46
C LEU A 164 6.31 -1.33 -0.84
N ALA A 165 5.16 -1.31 -0.14
CA ALA A 165 4.68 -0.12 0.56
C ALA A 165 5.66 0.31 1.68
N GLY A 166 6.16 -0.64 2.48
CA GLY A 166 7.14 -0.39 3.52
C GLY A 166 8.47 0.11 2.95
N ALA A 167 8.99 -0.50 1.89
CA ALA A 167 10.19 -0.05 1.21
C ALA A 167 10.03 1.37 0.63
N ASN A 168 8.84 1.72 0.14
CA ASN A 168 8.53 3.09 -0.28
C ASN A 168 8.63 4.09 0.88
N ILE A 169 8.07 3.76 2.04
CA ILE A 169 8.15 4.58 3.27
C ILE A 169 9.61 4.75 3.72
N VAL A 170 10.42 3.69 3.65
CA VAL A 170 11.86 3.77 3.97
C VAL A 170 12.59 4.72 3.02
N CYS A 171 12.36 4.60 1.71
CA CYS A 171 12.95 5.51 0.72
C CYS A 171 12.50 6.96 0.97
N ASN A 172 11.22 7.19 1.28
CA ASN A 172 10.70 8.50 1.64
C ASN A 172 11.41 9.09 2.87
N SER A 173 11.59 8.28 3.92
CA SER A 173 12.24 8.69 5.16
C SER A 173 13.69 9.11 4.94
N TRP A 174 14.40 8.45 4.03
CA TRP A 174 15.74 8.83 3.62
C TRP A 174 15.72 10.13 2.78
N LEU A 175 14.85 10.23 1.78
CA LEU A 175 14.75 11.40 0.90
C LEU A 175 14.44 12.69 1.67
N VAL A 176 13.61 12.61 2.71
CA VAL A 176 13.22 13.77 3.54
C VAL A 176 14.42 14.38 4.29
N GLN A 177 15.51 13.64 4.49
CA GLN A 177 16.72 14.17 5.13
C GLN A 177 17.36 15.31 4.32
N SER A 178 17.27 15.30 2.98
CA SER A 178 17.81 16.39 2.15
C SER A 178 17.14 17.73 2.43
N TYR A 179 15.84 17.73 2.74
CA TYR A 179 15.09 18.95 3.01
C TYR A 179 15.49 19.61 4.33
N ARG A 180 15.97 18.83 5.31
CA ARG A 180 16.27 19.32 6.66
C ARG A 180 17.45 20.27 6.69
N VAL A 181 18.52 19.98 5.94
CA VAL A 181 19.75 20.80 5.94
C VAL A 181 19.47 22.23 5.48
N GLY A 182 18.74 22.39 4.38
CA GLY A 182 18.37 23.72 3.86
C GLY A 182 17.37 24.45 4.76
N ALA A 183 16.40 23.74 5.35
CA ALA A 183 15.43 24.34 6.26
C ALA A 183 16.09 24.83 7.56
N THR A 184 17.01 24.04 8.12
CA THR A 184 17.77 24.43 9.32
C THR A 184 18.66 25.64 9.04
N ALA A 185 19.41 25.65 7.92
CA ALA A 185 20.24 26.79 7.55
C ALA A 185 19.42 28.08 7.37
N LYS A 186 18.27 28.00 6.68
CA LYS A 186 17.37 29.14 6.48
C LYS A 186 16.75 29.63 7.80
N GLY A 187 16.37 28.71 8.69
CA GLY A 187 15.82 29.04 10.00
C GLY A 187 16.83 29.71 10.92
N VAL A 188 18.07 29.23 10.93
CA VAL A 188 19.18 29.87 11.66
C VAL A 188 19.48 31.25 11.08
N LEU A 189 19.58 31.36 9.75
CA LEU A 189 19.86 32.65 9.10
C LEU A 189 18.77 33.69 9.41
N ARG A 190 17.49 33.31 9.35
CA ARG A 190 16.37 34.21 9.67
C ARG A 190 16.32 34.61 11.15
N ARG A 191 16.87 33.79 12.04
CA ARG A 191 17.01 34.12 13.47
C ARG A 191 18.19 35.05 13.74
N LEU A 192 19.27 34.93 12.97
CA LEU A 192 20.48 35.75 13.09
C LEU A 192 20.37 37.09 12.35
N LEU A 193 19.59 37.14 11.28
CA LEU A 193 19.22 38.34 10.53
C LEU A 193 17.69 38.47 10.56
N PRO A 194 17.11 38.81 11.73
CA PRO A 194 15.71 39.20 11.77
C PRO A 194 15.55 40.50 10.97
N ASP A 195 14.59 40.53 10.04
CA ASP A 195 14.17 41.77 9.39
C ASP A 195 13.71 42.80 10.43
#